data_AF-L9MIC0-F1
#
_entry.id   AF-L9MIC0-F1
#
_cell.length_a   1.000
_cell.length_b   1.000
_cell.length_c   1.000
_cell.angle_alpha   90.00
_cell.angle_beta   90.00
_cell.angle_gamma   90.00
#
_symmetry.space_group_name_H-M   'P 1'
#
loop_
_entity.id
_entity.type
_entity.pdbx_description
1 polymer ?
#
loop_
_entity_poly.entity_id
_entity_poly.type
_entity_poly.pdbx_seq_one_letter_code
_entity_poly.pdbx_strand_id
1 'polypeptide(L)'
;MIFKDHIVRVENIKTMQMLNDAKIDHQVIALFMTCEGIPLSTEDVSCILRQYDCLRQHKVSAQKAKALLQAKMEHFEDSKLPCPAAY
;
A
#
# COMPACT_ATOMS: atom_id res chain seq x y z
N MET A 1 13.63 -13.99 -1.01
CA MET A 1 13.49 -12.92 -0.01
C MET A 1 12.35 -12.01 -0.44
N ILE A 2 11.10 -12.39 -0.19
CA ILE A 2 9.93 -11.64 -0.70
C ILE A 2 9.33 -10.78 0.43
N PHE A 3 9.16 -11.37 1.61
CA PHE A 3 8.52 -10.67 2.75
C PHE A 3 9.31 -9.46 3.29
N LYS A 4 10.64 -9.56 3.42
CA LYS A 4 11.45 -8.44 3.95
C LYS A 4 11.35 -7.18 3.08
N ASP A 5 11.43 -7.35 1.76
CA ASP A 5 11.33 -6.24 0.81
C ASP A 5 9.93 -5.60 0.83
N HIS A 6 8.88 -6.41 1.00
CA HIS A 6 7.51 -5.88 1.17
C HIS A 6 7.30 -5.17 2.52
N ILE A 7 7.89 -5.65 3.61
CA ILE A 7 7.81 -4.98 4.92
C ILE A 7 8.47 -3.60 4.84
N VAL A 8 9.65 -3.50 4.22
CA VAL A 8 10.33 -2.23 4.00
C VAL A 8 9.45 -1.28 3.19
N ARG A 9 8.81 -1.76 2.11
CA ARG A 9 7.87 -0.95 1.31
C ARG A 9 6.65 -0.45 2.10
N VAL A 10 6.11 -1.25 3.01
CA VAL A 10 4.96 -0.84 3.85
C VAL A 10 5.38 0.22 4.88
N GLU A 11 6.51 0.03 5.56
CA GLU A 11 7.01 1.02 6.51
C GLU A 11 7.37 2.34 5.82
N ASN A 12 7.91 2.29 4.61
CA ASN A 12 8.18 3.47 3.81
C ASN A 12 6.92 4.29 3.49
N ILE A 13 5.82 3.62 3.11
CA ILE A 13 4.54 4.29 2.87
C ILE A 13 4.03 4.94 4.17
N LYS A 14 4.13 4.25 5.32
CA LYS A 14 3.75 4.84 6.61
C LYS A 14 4.60 6.05 6.97
N THR A 15 5.91 6.00 6.72
CA THR A 15 6.82 7.13 6.92
C THR A 15 6.42 8.31 6.04
N MET A 16 6.14 8.07 4.75
CA MET A 16 5.63 9.10 3.84
C MET A 16 4.33 9.71 4.36
N GLN A 17 3.40 8.91 4.89
CA GLN A 17 2.17 9.42 5.51
C GLN A 17 2.44 10.28 6.74
N MET A 18 3.32 9.83 7.64
CA MET A 18 3.67 10.59 8.85
C MET A 18 4.27 11.96 8.48
N LEU A 19 5.15 12.01 7.49
CA LEU A 19 5.75 13.25 7.01
C LEU A 19 4.70 14.16 6.34
N ASN A 20 3.81 13.60 5.54
CA ASN A 20 2.71 14.34 4.93
C ASN A 20 1.71 14.90 5.96
N ASP A 21 1.38 14.13 7.00
CA ASP A 21 0.53 14.56 8.10
C ASP A 21 1.17 15.70 8.90
N ALA A 22 2.51 15.68 9.04
CA ALA A 22 3.32 16.75 9.60
C ALA A 22 3.48 17.97 8.67
N LYS A 23 2.80 18.00 7.51
CA LYS A 23 2.84 19.08 6.51
C LYS A 23 4.21 19.32 5.89
N ILE A 24 5.02 18.27 5.82
CA ILE A 24 6.28 18.31 5.07
C ILE A 24 5.96 18.29 3.57
N ASP A 25 6.65 19.15 2.82
CA ASP A 25 6.48 19.25 1.37
C ASP A 25 6.84 17.94 0.66
N HIS A 26 6.07 17.57 -0.37
CA HIS A 26 6.26 16.32 -1.10
C HIS A 26 7.64 16.21 -1.77
N GLN A 27 8.26 17.33 -2.15
CA GLN A 27 9.62 17.35 -2.69
C GLN A 27 10.64 16.93 -1.63
N VAL A 28 10.44 17.34 -0.37
CA VAL A 28 11.32 16.96 0.75
C VAL A 28 11.13 15.48 1.10
N ILE A 29 9.89 14.98 1.05
CA ILE A 29 9.61 13.55 1.23
C ILE A 29 10.28 12.73 0.11
N ALA A 30 10.19 13.17 -1.14
CA ALA A 30 10.84 12.51 -2.28
C ALA A 30 12.37 12.46 -2.11
N LEU A 31 12.98 13.56 -1.66
CA LEU A 31 14.40 13.62 -1.35
C LEU A 31 14.78 12.65 -0.23
N PHE A 32 14.00 12.62 0.87
CA PHE A 32 14.22 11.69 1.98
C PHE A 32 14.19 10.23 1.50
N MET A 33 13.18 9.85 0.73
CA MET A 33 13.06 8.49 0.19
C MET A 33 14.21 8.13 -0.75
N THR A 34 14.68 9.10 -1.54
CA THR A 34 15.82 8.94 -2.44
C THR A 34 17.12 8.72 -1.65
N CYS A 35 17.31 9.41 -0.52
CA CYS A 35 18.44 9.18 0.39
C CYS A 35 18.42 7.77 1.02
N GLU A 36 17.23 7.21 1.24
CA GLU A 36 17.03 5.83 1.71
C GLU A 36 17.18 4.78 0.57
N GLY A 37 17.60 5.21 -0.63
CA GLY A 37 17.84 4.34 -1.77
C GLY A 37 16.61 4.05 -2.63
N ILE A 38 15.53 4.80 -2.45
CA ILE A 38 14.27 4.64 -3.21
C ILE A 38 14.06 5.91 -4.05
N PRO A 39 14.50 5.92 -5.32
CA PRO A 39 14.40 7.10 -6.16
C PRO A 39 12.92 7.39 -6.45
N LEU A 40 12.40 8.49 -5.90
CA LEU A 40 11.03 8.95 -6.11
C LEU A 40 11.03 10.40 -6.59
N SER A 41 10.08 10.73 -7.46
CA SER A 41 9.72 12.11 -7.78
C SER A 41 8.66 12.67 -6.81
N THR A 42 8.47 13.99 -6.82
CA THR A 42 7.40 14.66 -6.08
C THR A 42 6.01 14.16 -6.52
N GLU A 43 5.85 13.90 -7.81
CA GLU A 43 4.64 13.33 -8.41
C GLU A 43 4.38 11.91 -7.91
N ASP A 44 5.42 11.08 -7.80
CA ASP A 44 5.31 9.72 -7.25
C ASP A 44 4.82 9.75 -5.81
N VAL A 45 5.39 10.63 -4.98
CA VAL A 45 4.97 10.81 -3.58
C VAL A 45 3.49 11.17 -3.50
N SER A 46 3.07 12.17 -4.31
CA SER A 46 1.68 12.62 -4.37
C SER A 46 0.73 11.50 -4.81
N CYS A 47 1.12 10.73 -5.82
CA CYS A 47 0.35 9.61 -6.34
C CYS A 47 0.22 8.48 -5.31
N ILE A 48 1.32 8.08 -4.69
CA ILE A 48 1.36 7.02 -3.67
C ILE A 48 0.46 7.36 -2.49
N LEU A 49 0.58 8.58 -1.95
CA LEU A 49 -0.23 9.03 -0.82
C LEU A 49 -1.71 9.06 -1.17
N ARG A 50 -2.07 9.64 -2.32
CA ARG A 50 -3.46 9.69 -2.79
C ARG A 50 -4.05 8.30 -3.01
N GLN A 51 -3.29 7.40 -3.63
CA GLN A 51 -3.74 6.05 -3.90
C GLN A 51 -3.92 5.25 -2.60
N TYR A 52 -3.00 5.42 -1.65
CA TYR A 52 -3.13 4.83 -0.32
C TYR A 52 -4.38 5.33 0.42
N ASP A 53 -4.66 6.63 0.38
CA ASP A 53 -5.87 7.21 0.98
C ASP A 53 -7.16 6.71 0.31
N CYS A 54 -7.16 6.57 -1.02
CA CYS A 54 -8.29 5.98 -1.75
C CYS A 54 -8.53 4.53 -1.33
N LEU A 55 -7.47 3.72 -1.22
CA LEU A 55 -7.57 2.34 -0.73
C LEU A 55 -8.05 2.28 0.73
N ARG A 56 -7.71 3.27 1.56
CA ARG A 56 -8.19 3.38 2.94
C ARG A 56 -9.70 3.65 3.02
N GLN A 57 -10.28 4.33 2.05
CA GLN A 57 -11.72 4.61 1.99
C GLN A 57 -12.52 3.35 1.66
N HIS A 58 -11.98 2.46 0.82
CA HIS A 58 -12.60 1.19 0.45
C HIS A 58 -12.20 0.06 1.41
N LYS A 59 -12.55 0.19 2.69
CA LYS A 59 -12.35 -0.91 3.64
C LYS A 59 -13.21 -2.11 3.25
N VAL A 60 -12.54 -3.23 3.03
CA VAL A 60 -13.20 -4.54 2.97
C VAL A 60 -13.97 -4.75 4.27
N SER A 61 -15.24 -5.17 4.19
CA SER A 61 -16.03 -5.46 5.39
C SER A 61 -15.31 -6.49 6.26
N ALA A 62 -15.44 -6.41 7.58
CA ALA A 62 -14.77 -7.33 8.49
C ALA A 62 -15.11 -8.81 8.18
N GLN A 63 -16.34 -9.08 7.73
CA GLN A 63 -16.77 -10.39 7.28
C GLN A 63 -16.00 -10.85 6.03
N LYS A 64 -15.89 -10.00 5.01
CA LYS A 64 -15.15 -10.32 3.78
C LYS A 64 -13.65 -10.46 4.05
N ALA A 65 -13.08 -9.66 4.95
CA ALA A 65 -11.68 -9.77 5.36
C ALA A 65 -11.40 -11.11 6.07
N LYS A 66 -12.28 -11.54 6.98
CA LYS A 66 -12.18 -12.86 7.64
C LYS A 66 -12.28 -14.01 6.64
N ALA A 67 -13.23 -13.95 5.71
CA ALA A 67 -13.39 -14.96 4.67
C ALA A 67 -12.13 -15.07 3.77
N LEU A 68 -11.54 -13.94 3.37
CA LEU A 68 -10.31 -13.92 2.58
C LEU A 68 -9.10 -14.47 3.36
N LEU A 69 -8.97 -14.12 4.64
CA LEU A 69 -7.90 -14.67 5.50
C LEU A 69 -8.04 -16.18 5.66
N GLN A 70 -9.24 -16.67 5.88
CA GLN A 70 -9.52 -18.09 6.01
C GLN A 70 -9.22 -18.85 4.71
N ALA A 71 -9.71 -18.37 3.56
CA ALA A 71 -9.41 -18.97 2.26
C ALA A 71 -7.89 -19.02 1.96
N LYS A 72 -7.15 -17.98 2.36
CA LYS A 72 -5.69 -17.93 2.23
C LYS A 72 -4.99 -18.96 3.11
N MET A 73 -5.46 -19.15 4.35
CA MET A 73 -4.91 -20.13 5.29
C MET A 73 -5.18 -21.57 4.86
N GLU A 74 -6.31 -21.81 4.19
CA GLU A 74 -6.72 -23.13 3.71
C GLU A 74 -6.06 -23.51 2.36
N HIS A 75 -5.14 -22.70 1.81
CA HIS A 75 -4.52 -22.88 0.49
C HIS A 75 -5.57 -23.17 -0.62
N PHE A 76 -6.73 -22.51 -0.56
CA PHE A 76 -7.74 -22.65 -1.59
C PHE A 76 -7.21 -22.05 -2.91
N GLU A 77 -6.73 -22.91 -3.82
CA GLU A 77 -6.55 -22.54 -5.22
C GLU A 77 -7.95 -22.42 -5.84
N ASP A 78 -8.50 -21.22 -5.76
CA ASP A 78 -9.88 -21.00 -6.16
C ASP A 78 -9.99 -20.78 -7.67
N SER A 79 -10.23 -21.86 -8.39
CA SER A 79 -10.68 -21.84 -9.80
C SER A 79 -12.16 -21.48 -9.96
N LYS A 80 -12.88 -21.14 -8.86
CA LYS A 80 -14.32 -20.86 -8.82
C LYS A 80 -14.69 -19.46 -8.33
N LEU A 81 -13.78 -18.69 -7.74
CA LEU A 81 -14.02 -17.28 -7.45
C LEU A 81 -13.90 -16.48 -8.75
N PRO A 82 -14.97 -15.84 -9.25
CA PRO A 82 -14.87 -15.01 -10.42
C PRO A 82 -13.91 -13.85 -10.10
N CYS A 83 -12.86 -13.70 -10.92
CA CYS A 83 -12.11 -12.44 -10.97
C CYS A 83 -13.11 -11.30 -11.05
N PRO A 84 -13.02 -10.24 -10.23
CA PRO A 84 -13.88 -9.08 -10.38
C PRO A 84 -13.73 -8.59 -11.82
N ALA A 85 -14.82 -8.63 -12.59
CA ALA A 85 -14.82 -8.11 -13.95
C ALA A 85 -14.34 -6.66 -13.89
N ALA A 86 -13.31 -6.35 -14.69
CA ALA A 86 -12.84 -5.00 -14.88
C ALA A 86 -14.02 -4.17 -15.41
N TYR A 87 -14.57 -3.31 -14.54
CA TYR A 87 -15.46 -2.21 -14.93
C TYR A 87 -14.61 -0.95 -15.08
#